data_AF-A0A7W5YEP5-F1
#
_entry.id   AF-A0A7W5YEP5-F1
#
_cell.length_a   1.000
_cell.length_b   1.000
_cell.length_c   1.000
_cell.angle_alpha   90.00
_cell.angle_beta   90.00
_cell.angle_gamma   90.00
#
_symmetry.space_group_name_H-M   'P 1'
#
loop_
_entity.id
_entity.type
_entity.pdbx_description
1 polymer ?
#
loop_
_entity_poly.entity_id
_entity_poly.type
_entity_poly.pdbx_seq_one_letter_code
_entity_poly.pdbx_strand_id
1 'polypeptide(L)'
;MTPENIGRLRAEASRGDYTSMARLARELYGNGLGPREVLRECYGVAFPEEVFAVVDAGLWSLDLLAYFTNQPWQLAVPPDRGGPTDLPDPMAEVESLLVARDPDLLPLLQIPAAAAADEDRIVCYRLEELRAGRPTVFCLAADHYPSREVREGEAARCGDSMLAVLHEEHAASLRSLEEEVHSPWNRGAGSVSWDEVCAARTSLELVEELRRTAEGRQGD
;
A
#
# COMPACT_ATOMS: atom_id res chain seq x y z
N MET A 1 -5.98 16.67 -26.68
CA MET A 1 -5.64 17.77 -25.74
C MET A 1 -4.21 18.25 -26.05
N THR A 2 -3.84 19.51 -25.80
CA THR A 2 -2.51 20.02 -26.18
C THR A 2 -1.43 19.66 -25.14
N PRO A 3 -0.17 19.44 -25.55
CA PRO A 3 0.96 19.21 -24.64
C PRO A 3 1.13 20.30 -23.57
N GLU A 4 0.70 21.54 -23.86
CA GLU A 4 0.72 22.67 -22.93
C GLU A 4 -0.17 22.46 -21.70
N ASN A 5 -1.30 21.76 -21.86
CA ASN A 5 -2.20 21.45 -20.73
C ASN A 5 -1.59 20.44 -19.75
N ILE A 6 -0.89 19.42 -20.25
CA ILE A 6 -0.19 18.45 -19.40
C ILE A 6 0.99 19.13 -18.70
N GLY A 7 1.73 20.00 -19.39
CA GLY A 7 2.80 20.80 -18.79
C GLY A 7 2.32 21.63 -17.60
N ARG A 8 1.16 22.28 -17.73
CA ARG A 8 0.51 23.01 -16.63
C ARG A 8 0.12 22.08 -15.48
N LEU A 9 -0.53 20.95 -15.78
CA LEU A 9 -0.94 19.99 -14.74
C LEU A 9 0.25 19.39 -13.99
N ARG A 10 1.37 19.13 -14.66
CA ARG A 10 2.61 18.70 -14.01
C ARG A 10 3.14 19.75 -13.03
N ALA A 11 3.04 21.03 -13.38
CA ALA A 11 3.50 22.12 -12.51
C ALA A 11 2.55 22.36 -11.33
N GLU A 12 1.27 22.06 -11.49
CA GLU A 12 0.24 22.22 -10.45
C GLU A 12 0.12 20.99 -9.52
N ALA A 13 0.49 19.80 -10.00
CA ALA A 13 0.39 18.58 -9.25
C ALA A 13 1.34 18.58 -8.04
N SER A 14 0.78 18.24 -6.88
CA SER A 14 1.51 18.15 -5.62
C SER A 14 1.09 16.90 -4.86
N ARG A 15 2.07 16.19 -4.28
CA ARG A 15 1.82 15.04 -3.41
C ARG A 15 0.91 15.38 -2.23
N GLY A 16 1.02 16.60 -1.70
CA GLY A 16 0.17 17.10 -0.63
C GLY A 16 -1.26 17.45 -1.06
N ASP A 17 -1.58 17.29 -2.35
CA ASP A 17 -2.91 17.48 -2.90
C ASP A 17 -3.25 16.32 -3.85
N TYR A 18 -3.86 15.27 -3.29
CA TYR A 18 -4.31 14.11 -4.07
C TYR A 18 -5.22 14.50 -5.25
N THR A 19 -6.06 15.53 -5.11
CA THR A 19 -6.95 15.96 -6.19
C THR A 19 -6.15 16.45 -7.40
N SER A 20 -5.08 17.21 -7.17
CA SER A 20 -4.18 17.65 -8.24
C SER A 20 -3.48 16.47 -8.93
N MET A 21 -3.02 15.49 -8.15
CA MET A 21 -2.33 14.28 -8.64
C MET A 21 -3.27 13.36 -9.42
N ALA A 22 -4.50 13.16 -8.94
CA ALA A 22 -5.53 12.39 -9.62
C ALA A 22 -5.91 13.01 -10.97
N ARG A 23 -6.03 14.35 -11.04
CA ARG A 23 -6.27 15.06 -12.31
C ARG A 23 -5.12 14.87 -13.29
N LEU A 24 -3.87 15.01 -12.82
CA LEU A 24 -2.70 14.72 -13.65
C LEU A 24 -2.73 13.27 -14.15
N ALA A 25 -2.92 12.29 -13.28
CA ALA A 25 -2.94 10.87 -13.62
C ALA A 25 -4.00 10.54 -14.68
N ARG A 26 -5.23 11.05 -14.53
CA ARG A 26 -6.31 10.87 -15.51
C ARG A 26 -5.92 11.40 -16.88
N GLU A 27 -5.33 12.59 -16.94
CA GLU A 27 -4.88 13.17 -18.20
C GLU A 27 -3.75 12.36 -18.82
N LEU A 28 -2.80 11.87 -18.02
CA LEU A 28 -1.74 11.00 -18.51
C LEU A 28 -2.31 9.70 -19.11
N TYR A 29 -3.26 9.03 -18.43
CA TYR A 29 -3.97 7.88 -18.99
C TYR A 29 -4.74 8.23 -20.26
N GLY A 30 -5.41 9.37 -20.30
CA GLY A 30 -6.12 9.87 -21.49
C GLY A 30 -5.19 10.13 -22.69
N ASN A 31 -3.89 10.29 -22.45
CA ASN A 31 -2.87 10.40 -23.49
C ASN A 31 -2.15 9.07 -23.78
N GLY A 32 -2.66 7.96 -23.24
CA GLY A 32 -2.20 6.61 -23.55
C GLY A 32 -1.04 6.10 -22.70
N LEU A 33 -0.66 6.81 -21.63
CA LEU A 33 0.37 6.31 -20.71
C LEU A 33 -0.16 5.13 -19.89
N GLY A 34 0.71 4.15 -19.65
CA GLY A 34 0.42 3.01 -18.79
C GLY A 34 0.67 3.33 -17.30
N PRO A 35 0.22 2.46 -16.38
CA PRO A 35 0.36 2.66 -14.92
C PRO A 35 1.77 3.02 -14.44
N ARG A 36 2.79 2.35 -14.99
CA ARG A 36 4.20 2.60 -14.67
C ARG A 36 4.61 4.04 -14.98
N GLU A 37 4.21 4.52 -16.15
CA GLU A 37 4.56 5.85 -16.63
C GLU A 37 3.78 6.91 -15.87
N VAL A 38 2.50 6.65 -15.57
CA VAL A 38 1.67 7.53 -14.74
C VAL A 38 2.28 7.73 -13.36
N LEU A 39 2.61 6.65 -12.64
CA LEU A 39 3.24 6.79 -11.32
C LEU A 39 4.59 7.50 -11.41
N ARG A 40 5.39 7.21 -12.43
CA ARG A 40 6.68 7.88 -12.64
C ARG A 40 6.52 9.38 -12.87
N GLU A 41 5.55 9.80 -13.65
CA GLU A 41 5.26 11.22 -13.89
C GLU A 41 4.71 11.91 -12.65
N CYS A 42 3.88 11.23 -11.87
CA CYS A 42 3.28 11.75 -10.65
C CYS A 42 4.29 11.92 -9.50
N TYR A 43 5.21 10.98 -9.32
CA TYR A 43 6.14 10.97 -8.18
C TYR A 43 7.59 11.31 -8.55
N GLY A 44 7.91 11.37 -9.84
CA GLY A 44 9.27 11.60 -10.35
C GLY A 44 10.22 10.42 -10.14
N VAL A 45 9.70 9.23 -9.82
CA VAL A 45 10.49 8.03 -9.49
C VAL A 45 9.83 6.78 -10.08
N ALA A 46 10.63 5.78 -10.43
CA ALA A 46 10.08 4.48 -10.81
C ALA A 46 9.57 3.73 -9.57
N PHE A 47 8.50 2.96 -9.74
CA PHE A 47 7.92 2.13 -8.69
C PHE A 47 8.33 0.67 -8.89
N PRO A 48 8.48 -0.10 -7.80
CA PRO A 48 8.80 -1.51 -7.90
C PRO A 48 7.62 -2.31 -8.45
N GLU A 49 7.93 -3.43 -9.12
CA GLU A 49 6.96 -4.30 -9.78
C GLU A 49 5.88 -4.87 -8.84
N GLU A 50 6.18 -4.99 -7.54
CA GLU A 50 5.22 -5.42 -6.54
C GLU A 50 3.97 -4.54 -6.45
N VAL A 51 4.11 -3.24 -6.73
CA VAL A 51 2.98 -2.31 -6.75
C VAL A 51 2.02 -2.68 -7.88
N PHE A 52 2.54 -3.02 -9.06
CA PHE A 52 1.72 -3.38 -10.21
C PHE A 52 1.16 -4.80 -10.10
N ALA A 53 1.89 -5.73 -9.48
CA ALA A 53 1.37 -7.07 -9.18
C ALA A 53 0.12 -6.99 -8.28
N VAL A 54 0.17 -6.16 -7.24
CA VAL A 54 -0.95 -5.92 -6.32
C VAL A 54 -2.13 -5.25 -7.01
N VAL A 55 -1.87 -4.22 -7.81
CA VAL A 55 -2.92 -3.52 -8.58
C VAL A 55 -3.63 -4.45 -9.56
N ASP A 56 -2.87 -5.28 -10.29
CA ASP A 56 -3.43 -6.21 -11.26
C ASP A 56 -4.29 -7.30 -10.61
N ALA A 57 -3.93 -7.73 -9.40
CA ALA A 57 -4.70 -8.68 -8.60
C ALA A 57 -5.99 -8.08 -8.01
N GLY A 58 -6.15 -6.76 -8.06
CA GLY A 58 -7.34 -6.06 -7.57
C GLY A 58 -7.30 -5.85 -6.06
N LEU A 59 -6.88 -4.65 -5.63
CA LEU A 59 -6.72 -4.26 -4.23
C LEU A 59 -7.90 -4.61 -3.31
N TRP A 60 -9.12 -4.39 -3.79
CA TRP A 60 -10.35 -4.60 -3.01
C TRP A 60 -10.72 -6.07 -2.81
N SER A 61 -10.13 -6.99 -3.58
CA SER A 61 -10.28 -8.44 -3.40
C SER A 61 -9.16 -9.06 -2.55
N LEU A 62 -8.15 -8.28 -2.17
CA LEU A 62 -7.02 -8.75 -1.38
C LEU A 62 -7.36 -8.75 0.11
N ASP A 63 -7.70 -9.92 0.66
CA ASP A 63 -7.88 -10.11 2.10
C ASP A 63 -6.52 -10.28 2.81
N LEU A 64 -5.76 -9.19 2.87
CA LEU A 64 -4.32 -9.21 3.17
C LEU A 64 -3.92 -8.61 4.53
N LEU A 65 -4.71 -8.76 5.59
CA LEU A 65 -4.39 -8.26 6.95
C LEU A 65 -3.92 -6.78 6.97
N ALA A 66 -4.32 -6.01 5.97
CA ALA A 66 -3.83 -4.66 5.74
C ALA A 66 -4.89 -3.81 5.03
N TYR A 67 -4.89 -2.53 5.36
CA TYR A 67 -5.69 -1.51 4.69
C TYR A 67 -4.79 -0.72 3.73
N PHE A 68 -5.07 -0.81 2.44
CA PHE A 68 -4.35 -0.04 1.43
C PHE A 68 -4.75 1.44 1.48
N THR A 69 -3.77 2.32 1.33
CA THR A 69 -3.98 3.77 1.26
C THR A 69 -4.60 4.17 -0.09
N ASN A 70 -4.94 5.45 -0.28
CA ASN A 70 -5.38 5.94 -1.59
C ASN A 70 -4.20 6.07 -2.55
N GLN A 71 -3.07 6.58 -2.04
CA GLN A 71 -1.83 6.71 -2.80
C GLN A 71 -0.86 5.56 -2.46
N PRO A 72 -0.09 5.01 -3.41
CA PRO A 72 -0.11 5.28 -4.86
C PRO A 72 -1.25 4.54 -5.59
N TRP A 73 -2.01 3.72 -4.88
CA TRP A 73 -2.86 2.67 -5.43
C TRP A 73 -3.93 3.12 -6.40
N GLN A 74 -4.72 4.14 -6.03
CA GLN A 74 -5.76 4.66 -6.91
C GLN A 74 -5.18 5.30 -8.18
N LEU A 75 -3.96 5.86 -8.12
CA LEU A 75 -3.28 6.43 -9.29
C LEU A 75 -2.72 5.35 -10.21
N ALA A 76 -2.39 4.17 -9.68
CA ALA A 76 -1.86 3.04 -10.42
C ALA A 76 -2.93 2.27 -11.20
N VAL A 77 -4.22 2.52 -10.94
CA VAL A 77 -5.33 1.89 -11.64
C VAL A 77 -5.80 2.82 -12.77
N PRO A 78 -6.00 2.32 -14.01
CA PRO A 78 -6.62 3.10 -15.08
C PRO A 78 -8.06 3.57 -14.75
N PRO A 79 -8.51 4.75 -15.21
CA PRO A 79 -9.84 5.28 -14.87
C PRO A 79 -11.01 4.35 -15.24
N ASP A 80 -10.90 3.61 -16.35
CA ASP A 80 -11.89 2.62 -16.81
C ASP A 80 -11.94 1.35 -15.95
N ARG A 81 -10.97 1.16 -15.06
CA ARG A 81 -10.86 0.04 -14.11
C ARG A 81 -11.07 0.46 -12.65
N GLY A 82 -11.63 1.64 -12.40
CA GLY A 82 -11.87 2.15 -11.06
C GLY A 82 -10.73 2.99 -10.48
N GLY A 83 -9.85 3.49 -11.35
CA GLY A 83 -8.80 4.46 -11.02
C GLY A 83 -9.33 5.83 -10.60
N PRO A 84 -8.53 6.91 -10.75
CA PRO A 84 -8.89 8.19 -10.19
C PRO A 84 -10.18 8.71 -10.84
N THR A 85 -11.15 9.10 -10.02
CA THR A 85 -12.48 9.56 -10.46
C THR A 85 -12.41 10.98 -11.03
N ASP A 86 -13.46 11.40 -11.76
CA ASP A 86 -13.56 12.78 -12.28
C ASP A 86 -13.54 13.84 -11.16
N LEU A 87 -14.10 13.47 -10.01
CA LEU A 87 -14.15 14.24 -8.78
C LEU A 87 -13.47 13.41 -7.69
N PRO A 88 -12.13 13.44 -7.61
CA PRO A 88 -11.41 12.68 -6.60
C PRO A 88 -11.74 13.23 -5.20
N ASP A 89 -11.85 12.32 -4.24
CA ASP A 89 -11.97 12.67 -2.84
C ASP A 89 -10.71 13.42 -2.36
N PRO A 90 -10.81 14.21 -1.29
CA PRO A 90 -9.61 14.77 -0.68
C PRO A 90 -8.67 13.65 -0.19
N MET A 91 -7.39 14.00 -0.07
CA MET A 91 -6.39 13.11 0.52
C MET A 91 -6.85 12.62 1.89
N ALA A 92 -6.60 11.35 2.20
CA ALA A 92 -6.97 10.83 3.51
C ALA A 92 -6.22 11.60 4.60
N GLU A 93 -6.86 11.81 5.75
CA GLU A 93 -6.28 12.59 6.86
C GLU A 93 -4.93 12.02 7.32
N VAL A 94 -4.83 10.69 7.43
CA VAL A 94 -3.58 10.00 7.78
C VAL A 94 -2.47 10.23 6.74
N GLU A 95 -2.80 10.18 5.45
CA GLU A 95 -1.86 10.48 4.37
C GLU A 95 -1.40 11.94 4.42
N SER A 96 -2.33 12.86 4.71
CA SER A 96 -2.06 14.29 4.87
C SER A 96 -1.08 14.56 6.00
N LEU A 97 -1.29 13.92 7.15
CA LEU A 97 -0.41 14.04 8.31
C LEU A 97 0.99 13.47 8.01
N LEU A 98 1.07 12.32 7.33
CA LEU A 98 2.36 11.73 6.95
C LEU A 98 3.14 12.61 5.97
N VAL A 99 2.48 13.14 4.95
CA VAL A 99 3.12 14.03 3.96
C VAL A 99 3.57 15.33 4.61
N ALA A 100 2.78 15.89 5.53
CA ALA A 100 3.15 17.10 6.27
C ALA A 100 4.34 16.85 7.21
N ARG A 101 4.42 15.66 7.79
CA ARG A 101 5.50 15.24 8.70
C ARG A 101 6.81 14.98 7.96
N ASP A 102 6.78 14.17 6.92
CA ASP A 102 7.94 13.82 6.10
C ASP A 102 7.51 13.73 4.62
N PRO A 103 7.79 14.77 3.81
CA PRO A 103 7.45 14.79 2.40
C PRO A 103 8.15 13.72 1.55
N ASP A 104 9.13 13.00 2.09
CA ASP A 104 9.78 11.87 1.40
C ASP A 104 9.03 10.55 1.60
N LEU A 105 8.16 10.45 2.62
CA LEU A 105 7.38 9.24 2.86
C LEU A 105 6.21 9.11 1.87
N LEU A 106 6.02 7.92 1.33
CA LEU A 106 4.84 7.55 0.55
C LEU A 106 4.13 6.40 1.27
N PRO A 107 2.97 6.64 1.92
CA PRO A 107 2.22 5.56 2.55
C PRO A 107 1.76 4.53 1.52
N LEU A 108 1.76 3.27 1.92
CA LEU A 108 1.34 2.13 1.10
C LEU A 108 0.18 1.39 1.77
N LEU A 109 0.32 1.05 3.03
CA LEU A 109 -0.71 0.31 3.73
C LEU A 109 -0.58 0.50 5.23
N GLN A 110 -1.68 0.24 5.93
CA GLN A 110 -1.74 0.16 7.38
C GLN A 110 -1.99 -1.29 7.77
N ILE A 111 -1.12 -1.85 8.59
CA ILE A 111 -1.25 -3.19 9.19
C ILE A 111 -1.78 -3.00 10.60
N PRO A 112 -3.01 -3.47 10.89
CA PRO A 112 -3.56 -3.40 12.23
C PRO A 112 -2.72 -4.19 13.23
N ALA A 113 -2.66 -3.71 14.46
CA ALA A 113 -2.08 -4.46 15.56
C ALA A 113 -2.80 -5.80 15.76
N ALA A 114 -2.04 -6.88 15.94
CA ALA A 114 -2.62 -8.20 16.23
C ALA A 114 -3.24 -8.26 17.64
N ALA A 115 -2.71 -7.47 18.58
CA ALA A 115 -3.21 -7.35 19.93
C ALA A 115 -3.59 -5.90 20.25
N ALA A 116 -4.64 -5.71 21.04
CA ALA A 116 -5.14 -4.38 21.43
C ALA A 116 -4.14 -3.51 22.22
N ALA A 117 -3.04 -4.11 22.70
CA ALA A 117 -1.97 -3.41 23.41
C ALA A 117 -0.83 -2.93 22.49
N ASP A 118 -0.77 -3.43 21.26
CA ASP A 118 0.27 -3.11 20.28
C ASP A 118 -0.18 -1.98 19.36
N GLU A 119 0.73 -1.39 18.58
CA GLU A 119 0.40 -0.25 17.72
C GLU A 119 0.16 -0.69 16.27
N ASP A 120 -0.74 0.00 15.58
CA ASP A 120 -0.89 -0.16 14.13
C ASP A 120 0.41 0.29 13.46
N ARG A 121 0.74 -0.33 12.32
CA ARG A 121 1.93 0.04 11.54
C ARG A 121 1.55 0.58 10.20
N ILE A 122 2.01 1.79 9.89
CA ILE A 122 1.92 2.35 8.54
C ILE A 122 3.21 2.01 7.81
N VAL A 123 3.08 1.24 6.74
CA VAL A 123 4.18 0.88 5.85
C VAL A 123 4.27 1.90 4.74
N CYS A 124 5.47 2.44 4.52
CA CYS A 124 5.77 3.50 3.58
C CYS A 124 6.99 3.13 2.72
N TYR A 125 7.04 3.61 1.49
CA TYR A 125 8.32 3.84 0.81
C TYR A 125 8.90 5.19 1.22
N ARG A 126 10.22 5.34 1.01
CA ARG A 126 10.89 6.64 0.89
C ARG A 126 11.16 6.94 -0.59
N LEU A 127 10.78 8.12 -1.07
CA LEU A 127 11.00 8.48 -2.48
C LEU A 127 12.48 8.56 -2.81
N GLU A 128 13.34 9.01 -1.90
CA GLU A 128 14.79 8.99 -2.07
C GLU A 128 15.36 7.58 -2.27
N GLU A 129 14.85 6.59 -1.53
CA GLU A 129 15.25 5.19 -1.70
C GLU A 129 14.78 4.65 -3.06
N LEU A 130 13.54 4.96 -3.46
CA LEU A 130 13.02 4.60 -4.78
C LEU A 130 13.83 5.26 -5.92
N ARG A 131 14.24 6.52 -5.78
CA ARG A 131 15.15 7.18 -6.75
C ARG A 131 16.46 6.44 -6.90
N ALA A 132 16.95 5.86 -5.81
CA ALA A 132 18.16 5.07 -5.80
C ALA A 132 17.94 3.60 -6.22
N GLY A 133 16.74 3.25 -6.68
CA GLY A 133 16.40 1.90 -7.14
C GLY A 133 16.24 0.89 -6.01
N ARG A 134 16.02 1.34 -4.76
CA ARG A 134 15.86 0.47 -3.59
C ARG A 134 14.40 0.49 -3.13
N PRO A 135 13.66 -0.63 -3.22
CA PRO A 135 12.27 -0.72 -2.75
C PRO A 135 12.15 -0.90 -1.23
N THR A 136 13.13 -0.40 -0.48
CA THR A 136 13.17 -0.53 0.98
C THR A 136 11.94 0.14 1.60
N VAL A 137 11.30 -0.58 2.51
CA VAL A 137 10.10 -0.12 3.21
C VAL A 137 10.42 0.29 4.64
N PHE A 138 9.69 1.30 5.10
CA PHE A 138 9.80 1.91 6.40
C PHE A 138 8.45 1.84 7.09
N CYS A 139 8.47 1.68 8.41
CA CYS A 139 7.29 1.57 9.22
C CYS A 139 7.24 2.70 10.24
N LEU A 140 6.03 3.24 10.46
CA LEU A 140 5.72 4.18 11.53
C LEU A 140 4.63 3.57 12.41
N ALA A 141 4.74 3.82 13.71
CA ALA A 141 3.66 3.54 14.64
C ALA A 141 2.49 4.52 14.43
N ALA A 142 1.28 3.98 14.44
CA ALA A 142 0.04 4.74 14.42
C ALA A 142 -0.88 4.24 15.52
N ASP A 143 -1.74 5.13 16.01
CA ASP A 143 -2.81 4.72 16.90
C ASP A 143 -3.81 3.82 16.14
N HIS A 144 -4.54 2.98 16.88
CA HIS A 144 -5.52 2.07 16.30
C HIS A 144 -6.59 2.84 15.53
N TYR A 145 -7.02 2.31 14.39
CA TYR A 145 -8.22 2.80 13.72
C TYR A 145 -9.43 2.79 14.70
N PRO A 146 -10.25 3.87 14.79
CA PRO A 146 -10.29 5.04 13.92
C PRO A 146 -9.51 6.27 14.42
N SER A 147 -8.71 6.20 15.49
CA SER A 147 -7.80 7.29 15.84
C SER A 147 -6.67 7.36 14.82
N ARG A 148 -6.51 8.51 14.15
CA ARG A 148 -5.67 8.67 12.95
C ARG A 148 -4.35 9.41 13.25
N GLU A 149 -3.88 9.35 14.49
CA GLU A 149 -2.65 10.03 14.86
C GLU A 149 -1.43 9.17 14.50
N VAL A 150 -0.48 9.80 13.79
CA VAL A 150 0.83 9.22 13.53
C VAL A 150 1.71 9.59 14.71
N ARG A 151 2.13 8.60 15.50
CA ARG A 151 2.88 8.85 16.75
C ARG A 151 4.23 9.52 16.46
N GLU A 152 4.73 10.28 17.44
CA GLU A 152 6.05 10.87 17.36
C GLU A 152 7.16 9.78 17.39
N GLY A 153 7.74 9.47 16.23
CA GLY A 153 8.95 8.64 16.10
C GLY A 153 9.57 8.72 14.70
N GLU A 154 10.84 8.31 14.56
CA GLU A 154 11.46 8.19 13.24
C GLU A 154 10.91 6.96 12.50
N ALA A 155 10.74 7.09 11.18
CA ALA A 155 10.37 5.96 10.35
C ALA A 155 11.52 4.94 10.35
N ALA A 156 11.26 3.74 10.87
CA ALA A 156 12.27 2.69 10.97
C ALA A 156 12.20 1.78 9.75
N ARG A 157 13.34 1.39 9.18
CA ARG A 157 13.37 0.37 8.13
C ARG A 157 12.77 -0.93 8.66
N CYS A 158 11.80 -1.49 7.94
CA CYS A 158 11.09 -2.71 8.35
C CYS A 158 11.13 -3.85 7.33
N GLY A 159 11.66 -3.62 6.12
CA GLY A 159 11.83 -4.69 5.14
C GLY A 159 12.48 -4.21 3.85
N ASP A 160 12.81 -5.16 2.98
CA ASP A 160 13.40 -4.89 1.67
C ASP A 160 12.35 -4.66 0.57
N SER A 161 11.10 -5.03 0.83
CA SER A 161 9.96 -4.82 -0.07
C SER A 161 8.65 -4.85 0.73
N MET A 162 7.58 -4.29 0.17
CA MET A 162 6.26 -4.30 0.80
C MET A 162 5.69 -5.72 0.92
N LEU A 163 5.81 -6.53 -0.14
CA LEU A 163 5.33 -7.91 -0.12
C LEU A 163 6.14 -8.82 0.82
N ALA A 164 7.42 -8.50 1.07
CA ALA A 164 8.21 -9.20 2.09
C ALA A 164 7.63 -8.97 3.49
N VAL A 165 7.29 -7.72 3.82
CA VAL A 165 6.63 -7.37 5.09
C VAL A 165 5.28 -8.08 5.21
N LEU A 166 4.41 -7.99 4.20
CA LEU A 166 3.12 -8.69 4.23
C LEU A 166 3.31 -10.20 4.41
N HIS A 167 4.27 -10.82 3.72
CA HIS A 167 4.53 -12.24 3.87
C HIS A 167 4.92 -12.60 5.31
N GLU A 168 5.80 -11.83 5.94
CA GLU A 168 6.19 -12.05 7.34
C GLU A 168 5.00 -11.93 8.30
N GLU A 169 4.13 -10.93 8.09
CA GLU A 169 2.93 -10.73 8.89
C GLU A 169 1.90 -11.85 8.73
N HIS A 170 1.61 -12.25 7.49
CA HIS A 170 0.72 -13.39 7.22
C HIS A 170 1.27 -14.69 7.79
N ALA A 171 2.58 -14.93 7.65
CA ALA A 171 3.22 -16.12 8.21
C ALA A 171 3.21 -16.12 9.74
N ALA A 172 3.37 -14.97 10.38
CA ALA A 172 3.27 -14.83 11.84
C ALA A 172 1.83 -15.07 12.32
N SER A 173 0.84 -14.46 11.66
CA SER A 173 -0.58 -14.64 11.96
C SER A 173 -1.00 -16.11 11.83
N LEU A 174 -0.60 -16.77 10.73
CA LEU A 174 -0.88 -18.19 10.53
C LEU A 174 -0.29 -19.07 11.64
N ARG A 175 0.97 -18.86 12.02
CA ARG A 175 1.59 -19.62 13.12
C ARG A 175 0.82 -19.45 14.43
N SER A 176 0.42 -18.23 14.76
CA SER A 176 -0.37 -17.95 15.96
C SER A 176 -1.73 -18.69 15.93
N LEU A 177 -2.43 -18.67 14.79
CA LEU A 177 -3.71 -19.37 14.64
C LEU A 177 -3.54 -20.90 14.71
N GLU A 178 -2.47 -21.46 14.14
CA GLU A 178 -2.16 -22.88 14.22
C GLU A 178 -1.82 -23.31 15.66
N GLU A 179 -1.12 -22.49 16.42
CA GLU A 179 -0.87 -22.74 17.84
C GLU A 179 -2.16 -22.65 18.66
N GLU A 180 -2.98 -21.63 18.39
CA GLU A 180 -4.23 -21.40 19.11
C GLU A 180 -5.27 -22.49 18.84
N VAL A 181 -5.43 -22.94 17.58
CA VAL A 181 -6.42 -23.99 17.26
C VAL A 181 -6.15 -25.30 18.01
N HIS A 182 -4.89 -25.58 18.34
CA HIS A 182 -4.45 -26.74 19.10
C HIS A 182 -4.39 -26.51 20.62
N SER A 183 -4.63 -25.28 21.08
CA SER A 183 -4.59 -24.93 22.50
C SER A 183 -5.74 -25.57 23.29
N PRO A 184 -5.48 -26.15 24.48
CA PRO A 184 -6.54 -26.63 25.37
C PRO A 184 -7.54 -25.54 25.78
N TRP A 185 -7.14 -24.26 25.66
CA TRP A 185 -7.92 -23.07 26.02
C TRP A 185 -8.76 -22.51 24.87
N ASN A 186 -8.64 -23.08 23.65
CA ASN A 186 -9.41 -22.67 22.49
C ASN A 186 -10.87 -23.14 22.58
N ARG A 187 -11.66 -22.46 23.43
CA ARG A 187 -13.05 -22.83 23.75
C ARG A 187 -13.86 -21.58 24.07
N GLY A 188 -15.13 -21.57 23.64
CA GLY A 188 -16.07 -20.49 23.96
C GLY A 188 -16.21 -19.46 22.84
N ALA A 189 -16.77 -18.30 23.16
CA ALA A 189 -16.90 -17.22 22.19
C ALA A 189 -15.52 -16.66 21.85
N GLY A 190 -15.16 -16.66 20.56
CA GLY A 190 -13.84 -16.23 20.07
C GLY A 190 -12.82 -17.35 19.92
N SER A 191 -13.22 -18.63 20.03
CA SER A 191 -12.33 -19.74 19.70
C SER A 191 -11.97 -19.75 18.22
N VAL A 192 -10.69 -19.88 17.91
CA VAL A 192 -10.17 -20.04 16.54
C VAL A 192 -10.67 -21.34 15.94
N SER A 193 -11.31 -21.22 14.79
CA SER A 193 -11.75 -22.36 13.98
C SER A 193 -10.68 -22.81 12.98
N TRP A 194 -10.79 -24.06 12.50
CA TRP A 194 -9.96 -24.53 11.38
C TRP A 194 -10.23 -23.74 10.08
N ASP A 195 -11.43 -23.20 9.91
CA ASP A 195 -11.76 -22.38 8.75
C ASP A 195 -10.95 -21.07 8.75
N GLU A 196 -10.73 -20.46 9.92
CA GLU A 196 -9.84 -19.29 10.07
C GLU A 196 -8.38 -19.62 9.72
N VAL A 197 -7.87 -20.78 10.18
CA VAL A 197 -6.52 -21.25 9.82
C VAL A 197 -6.40 -21.46 8.31
N CYS A 198 -7.41 -22.06 7.67
CA CYS A 198 -7.45 -22.25 6.22
C CYS A 198 -7.50 -20.92 5.46
N ALA A 199 -8.27 -19.95 5.95
CA ALA A 199 -8.32 -18.60 5.37
C ALA A 199 -6.95 -17.92 5.45
N ALA A 200 -6.28 -17.97 6.62
CA ALA A 200 -4.93 -17.42 6.80
C ALA A 200 -3.89 -18.07 5.87
N ARG A 201 -3.95 -19.40 5.67
CA ARG A 201 -3.11 -20.09 4.68
C ARG A 201 -3.35 -19.58 3.27
N THR A 202 -4.62 -19.41 2.88
CA THR A 202 -5.00 -18.91 1.55
C THR A 202 -4.47 -17.48 1.33
N SER A 203 -4.56 -16.61 2.34
CA SER A 203 -4.00 -15.26 2.26
C SER A 203 -2.47 -15.26 2.14
N LEU A 204 -1.77 -16.15 2.87
CA LEU A 204 -0.31 -16.30 2.73
C LEU A 204 0.09 -16.77 1.33
N GLU A 205 -0.58 -17.79 0.79
CA GLU A 205 -0.36 -18.29 -0.58
C GLU A 205 -0.58 -17.19 -1.63
N LEU A 206 -1.59 -16.32 -1.42
CA LEU A 206 -1.84 -15.16 -2.28
C LEU A 206 -0.66 -14.16 -2.24
N VAL A 207 -0.10 -13.87 -1.06
CA VAL A 207 1.10 -13.02 -0.97
C VAL A 207 2.29 -13.65 -1.69
N GLU A 208 2.50 -14.97 -1.56
CA GLU A 208 3.56 -15.68 -2.27
C GLU A 208 3.40 -15.63 -3.79
N GLU A 209 2.18 -15.75 -4.31
CA GLU A 209 1.90 -15.60 -5.74
C GLU A 209 2.18 -14.17 -6.22
N LEU A 210 1.79 -13.16 -5.45
CA LEU A 210 2.10 -11.77 -5.75
C LEU A 210 3.61 -11.52 -5.80
N ARG A 211 4.37 -12.10 -4.88
CA ARG A 211 5.85 -12.03 -4.87
C ARG A 211 6.45 -12.65 -6.12
N ARG A 212 6.03 -13.87 -6.47
CA ARG A 212 6.48 -14.55 -7.70
C ARG A 212 6.15 -13.74 -8.95
N THR A 213 4.96 -13.14 -9.01
CA THR A 213 4.55 -12.26 -10.11
C THR A 213 5.43 -11.02 -10.19
N ALA A 214 5.74 -10.38 -9.06
CA ALA A 214 6.59 -9.20 -9.01
C ALA A 214 8.04 -9.51 -9.44
N GLU A 215 8.61 -10.61 -8.95
CA GLU A 215 9.97 -11.06 -9.28
C GLU A 215 10.09 -11.43 -10.77
N GLY A 216 9.10 -12.13 -11.33
CA GLY A 216 9.07 -12.46 -12.75
C GLY A 216 9.06 -11.25 -13.67
N ARG A 217 8.45 -10.14 -13.22
CA ARG A 217 8.37 -8.87 -13.97
C ARG A 217 9.63 -8.01 -13.87
N GLN A 218 10.49 -8.24 -12.89
CA GLN A 218 11.75 -7.49 -12.74
C GLN A 218 12.80 -7.89 -13.78
N GLY A 219 12.61 -9.01 -14.47
CA GLY A 219 13.54 -9.56 -15.47
C GLY A 219 13.18 -9.26 -16.93
N ASP A 220 12.04 -8.63 -17.20
CA ASP A 220 11.55 -8.25 -18.54
C ASP A 220 11.89 -6.79 -18.90
#